data_AF-A0A6H1CBV2-F1
#
_entry.id   AF-A0A6H1CBV2-F1
#
_cell.length_a   1.000
_cell.length_b   1.000
_cell.length_c   1.000
_cell.angle_alpha   90.00
_cell.angle_beta   90.00
_cell.angle_gamma   90.00
#
_symmetry.space_group_name_H-M   'P 1'
#
loop_
_entity.id
_entity.type
_entity.pdbx_description
1 polymer ?
#
loop_
_entity_poly.entity_id
_entity_poly.type
_entity_poly.pdbx_seq_one_letter_code
_entity_poly.pdbx_strand_id
1 'polypeptide(L)'
;MRNRTPFLTALLAGALCVVPACGDNDSTDSPDTGSPPGSPGAMATTAISGVDSAFDKTKLAAFVAAFRTGYSDLAQNRSDEDIEQIVIASCTDLANGVDEQTVTVRIQSLAAHEGTEPTPEQAERLYDLVTPACP
;
A
#
# COMPACT_ATOMS: atom_id res chain seq x y z
N MET A 1 -2.01 1.25 49.18
CA MET A 1 -0.58 1.62 48.99
C MET A 1 -0.17 1.31 47.56
N ARG A 2 -0.22 2.32 46.68
CA ARG A 2 0.22 2.38 45.25
C ARG A 2 0.10 3.87 44.91
N ASN A 3 1.01 4.71 45.42
CA ASN A 3 2.36 5.04 44.95
C ASN A 3 2.41 5.61 43.51
N ARG A 4 2.74 6.91 43.49
CA ARG A 4 3.38 7.74 42.45
C ARG A 4 2.51 8.62 41.52
N THR A 5 2.49 9.87 41.98
CA THR A 5 2.26 11.19 41.38
C THR A 5 3.29 11.56 40.25
N PRO A 6 3.17 12.76 39.61
CA PRO A 6 3.23 13.00 38.15
C PRO A 6 4.50 13.73 37.67
N PHE A 7 4.69 13.83 36.35
CA PHE A 7 5.55 14.82 35.65
C PHE A 7 4.93 15.02 34.24
N LEU A 8 4.29 16.13 33.85
CA LEU A 8 4.70 17.54 33.67
C LEU A 8 5.87 17.71 32.67
N THR A 9 5.75 18.75 31.81
CA THR A 9 6.70 19.29 30.80
C THR A 9 6.76 18.53 29.45
N ALA A 10 6.84 19.14 28.25
CA ALA A 10 7.05 20.53 27.84
C ALA A 10 6.53 20.77 26.40
N LEU A 11 6.05 21.99 26.14
CA LEU A 11 5.91 22.59 24.80
C LEU A 11 7.29 22.70 24.13
N LEU A 12 7.42 22.30 22.87
CA LEU A 12 8.45 22.82 21.97
C LEU A 12 7.84 23.15 20.60
N ALA A 13 8.05 24.40 20.19
CA ALA A 13 7.68 24.97 18.91
C ALA A 13 8.88 24.94 17.94
N GLY A 14 8.58 24.91 16.64
CA GLY A 14 9.53 25.19 15.54
C GLY A 14 9.58 24.05 14.51
N ALA A 15 9.67 24.27 13.20
CA ALA A 15 9.72 25.48 12.40
C ALA A 15 9.41 25.10 10.94
N LEU A 16 8.71 25.98 10.22
CA LEU A 16 8.51 25.91 8.77
C LEU A 16 9.85 26.11 8.04
N CYS A 17 10.16 25.27 7.04
CA CYS A 17 11.13 25.58 5.99
C CYS A 17 10.55 25.21 4.62
N VAL A 18 10.87 26.08 3.66
CA VAL A 18 10.20 26.32 2.38
C VAL A 18 10.86 25.52 1.25
N VAL A 19 10.06 25.16 0.24
CA VAL A 19 10.46 24.57 -1.05
C VAL A 19 11.43 25.45 -1.85
N PRO A 20 12.37 24.83 -2.57
CA PRO A 20 12.80 25.33 -3.87
C PRO A 20 12.30 24.39 -4.98
N ALA A 21 11.50 24.97 -5.87
CA ALA A 21 11.28 24.47 -7.21
C ALA A 21 12.59 24.59 -8.03
N CYS A 22 12.96 23.56 -8.78
CA CYS A 22 13.72 23.71 -10.02
C CYS A 22 13.56 22.43 -10.84
N GLY A 23 12.85 22.53 -11.97
CA GLY A 23 12.92 21.55 -13.03
C GLY A 23 14.11 21.85 -13.93
N ASP A 24 14.65 20.79 -14.54
CA ASP A 24 15.39 20.89 -15.79
C ASP A 24 15.07 19.64 -16.62
N ASN A 25 14.69 19.86 -17.86
CA ASN A 25 14.34 18.85 -18.86
C ASN A 25 15.29 19.06 -20.04
N ASP A 26 16.19 18.11 -20.30
CA ASP A 26 16.60 17.78 -21.67
C ASP A 26 17.23 16.37 -21.80
N SER A 27 16.52 15.51 -22.55
CA SER A 27 16.95 14.57 -23.60
C SER A 27 18.30 13.83 -23.47
N THR A 28 18.31 12.48 -23.53
CA THR A 28 18.54 11.67 -24.76
C THR A 28 18.69 10.18 -24.42
N ASP A 29 18.04 9.36 -25.26
CA ASP A 29 18.02 7.91 -25.41
C ASP A 29 19.41 7.21 -25.43
N SER A 30 19.53 6.10 -24.69
CA SER A 30 20.34 4.93 -25.07
C SER A 30 19.86 3.69 -24.28
N PRO A 31 19.55 2.57 -24.97
CA PRO A 31 19.09 1.35 -24.31
C PRO A 31 20.31 0.51 -23.89
N ASP A 32 20.70 0.57 -22.62
CA ASP A 32 21.61 -0.44 -22.08
C ASP A 32 20.82 -1.67 -21.68
N THR A 33 21.00 -2.70 -22.51
CA THR A 33 20.39 -4.02 -22.37
C THR A 33 21.17 -4.76 -21.29
N GLY A 34 20.81 -4.53 -20.04
CA GLY A 34 21.44 -5.17 -18.88
C GLY A 34 20.39 -5.77 -17.95
N SER A 35 19.73 -6.84 -18.38
CA SER A 35 18.85 -7.63 -17.50
C SER A 35 19.67 -8.42 -16.47
N PRO A 36 19.57 -8.15 -15.16
CA PRO A 36 19.80 -9.20 -14.18
C PRO A 36 18.62 -10.18 -14.21
N PRO A 37 18.83 -11.51 -14.20
CA PRO A 37 17.76 -12.46 -13.91
C PRO A 37 17.47 -12.39 -12.41
N GLY A 38 16.48 -11.58 -12.03
CA GLY A 38 16.09 -11.37 -10.64
C GLY A 38 14.58 -11.30 -10.49
N SER A 39 14.02 -12.37 -9.93
CA SER A 39 12.72 -12.46 -9.24
C SER A 39 11.45 -12.43 -10.10
N PRO A 40 10.62 -13.50 -10.11
CA PRO A 40 9.24 -13.43 -10.57
C PRO A 40 8.42 -12.67 -9.52
N GLY A 41 8.43 -11.35 -9.64
CA GLY A 41 7.65 -10.44 -8.79
C GLY A 41 7.45 -9.09 -9.45
N ALA A 42 7.58 -9.01 -10.77
CA ALA A 42 7.18 -7.83 -11.52
C ALA A 42 5.65 -7.86 -11.64
N MET A 43 4.98 -7.35 -10.61
CA MET A 43 3.61 -6.88 -10.78
C MET A 43 3.67 -5.85 -11.91
N ALA A 44 2.94 -6.11 -12.98
CA ALA A 44 2.80 -5.18 -14.07
C ALA A 44 2.32 -3.83 -13.50
N THR A 45 3.24 -2.88 -13.36
CA THR A 45 2.94 -1.47 -13.16
C THR A 45 2.35 -0.99 -14.49
N THR A 46 1.11 -1.38 -14.75
CA THR A 46 0.25 -0.64 -15.66
C THR A 46 0.02 0.68 -14.96
N ALA A 47 0.60 1.76 -15.44
CA ALA A 47 0.37 3.10 -14.92
C ALA A 47 -1.14 3.40 -14.93
N ILE A 48 -1.78 3.25 -13.78
CA ILE A 48 -3.21 3.48 -13.54
C ILE A 48 -3.46 4.96 -13.26
N SER A 49 -2.99 5.83 -14.14
CA SER A 49 -3.18 7.27 -14.01
C SER A 49 -4.66 7.72 -14.06
N GLY A 50 -5.60 6.79 -14.31
CA GLY A 50 -7.05 7.04 -14.30
C GLY A 50 -7.85 6.31 -13.20
N VAL A 51 -7.22 5.44 -12.41
CA VAL A 51 -7.93 4.69 -11.34
C VAL A 51 -8.14 5.53 -10.09
N ASP A 52 -7.25 6.51 -9.87
CA ASP A 52 -7.26 7.36 -8.68
C ASP A 52 -8.52 8.22 -8.53
N SER A 53 -9.24 8.47 -9.64
CA SER A 53 -10.53 9.16 -9.62
C SER A 53 -11.71 8.26 -9.25
N ALA A 54 -11.58 6.93 -9.35
CA ALA A 54 -12.66 5.99 -9.04
C ALA A 54 -12.65 5.58 -7.56
N PHE A 55 -11.49 5.62 -6.90
CA PHE A 55 -11.32 5.24 -5.51
C PHE A 55 -11.28 6.47 -4.60
N ASP A 56 -11.99 6.40 -3.46
CA ASP A 56 -11.93 7.45 -2.46
C ASP A 56 -10.57 7.39 -1.73
N LYS A 57 -9.78 8.46 -1.85
CA LYS A 57 -8.45 8.58 -1.23
C LYS A 57 -8.47 8.43 0.29
N THR A 58 -9.55 8.80 0.96
CA THR A 58 -9.70 8.62 2.41
C THR A 58 -9.87 7.14 2.75
N LYS A 59 -10.63 6.39 1.95
CA LYS A 59 -10.80 4.94 2.12
C LYS A 59 -9.50 4.19 1.85
N LEU A 60 -8.74 4.58 0.82
CA LEU A 60 -7.42 4.01 0.53
C LEU A 60 -6.44 4.27 1.68
N ALA A 61 -6.34 5.51 2.16
CA ALA A 61 -5.48 5.84 3.31
C ALA A 61 -5.91 5.10 4.60
N ALA A 62 -7.21 4.93 4.82
CA ALA A 62 -7.73 4.14 5.94
C ALA A 62 -7.34 2.65 5.84
N PHE A 63 -7.40 2.09 4.63
CA PHE A 63 -6.93 0.73 4.37
C PHE A 63 -5.43 0.60 4.64
N VAL A 64 -4.59 1.52 4.13
CA VAL A 64 -3.14 1.51 4.35
C VAL A 64 -2.83 1.58 5.85
N ALA A 65 -3.50 2.45 6.60
CA ALA A 65 -3.33 2.56 8.05
C ALA A 65 -3.72 1.27 8.77
N ALA A 66 -4.86 0.67 8.41
CA ALA A 66 -5.31 -0.60 8.98
C ALA A 66 -4.35 -1.75 8.63
N PHE A 67 -3.87 -1.81 7.39
CA PHE A 67 -2.94 -2.81 6.90
C PHE A 67 -1.62 -2.74 7.67
N ARG A 68 -1.01 -1.54 7.76
CA ARG A 68 0.23 -1.31 8.52
C ARG A 68 0.09 -1.65 10.01
N THR A 69 -1.10 -1.42 10.58
CA THR A 69 -1.37 -1.69 12.01
C THR A 69 -1.60 -3.18 12.27
N GLY A 70 -2.34 -3.86 11.39
CA GLY A 70 -2.70 -5.27 11.55
C GLY A 70 -1.67 -6.26 11.01
N TYR A 71 -0.82 -5.82 10.08
CA TYR A 71 0.09 -6.66 9.31
C TYR A 71 1.46 -5.97 9.12
N SER A 72 2.08 -5.54 10.22
CA SER A 72 3.36 -4.81 10.20
C SER A 72 4.46 -5.51 9.41
N ASP A 73 4.50 -6.84 9.48
CA ASP A 73 5.51 -7.65 8.79
C ASP A 73 5.29 -7.68 7.27
N LEU A 74 4.02 -7.64 6.83
CA LEU A 74 3.66 -7.58 5.41
C LEU A 74 3.78 -6.17 4.83
N ALA A 75 3.76 -5.14 5.69
CA ALA A 75 3.85 -3.73 5.31
C ALA A 75 5.27 -3.16 5.37
N GLN A 76 6.20 -3.91 5.97
CA GLN A 76 7.59 -3.48 6.10
C GLN A 76 8.17 -3.21 4.71
N ASN A 77 8.94 -2.12 4.56
CA ASN A 77 9.58 -1.72 3.30
C ASN A 77 8.63 -1.48 2.10
N ARG A 78 7.32 -1.51 2.28
CA ARG A 78 6.34 -1.16 1.26
C ARG A 78 6.01 0.33 1.28
N SER A 79 5.85 0.90 0.10
CA SER A 79 5.23 2.21 -0.07
C SER A 79 3.73 2.12 0.22
N ASP A 80 3.11 3.26 0.53
CA ASP A 80 1.67 3.30 0.77
C ASP A 80 0.94 3.01 -0.55
N GLU A 81 1.47 3.48 -1.68
CA GLU A 81 0.97 3.21 -3.02
C GLU A 81 0.95 1.70 -3.34
N ASP A 82 2.00 0.95 -2.95
CA ASP A 82 2.03 -0.51 -3.13
C ASP A 82 0.97 -1.23 -2.29
N ILE A 83 0.61 -0.68 -1.13
CA ILE A 83 -0.44 -1.23 -0.27
C ILE A 83 -1.82 -0.86 -0.82
N GLU A 84 -2.00 0.35 -1.34
CA GLU A 84 -3.22 0.78 -2.02
C GLU A 84 -3.54 -0.10 -3.24
N GLN A 85 -2.52 -0.59 -3.96
CA GLN A 85 -2.70 -1.52 -5.09
C GLN A 85 -3.46 -2.80 -4.73
N ILE A 86 -3.39 -3.25 -3.48
CA ILE A 86 -4.14 -4.41 -3.01
C ILE A 86 -5.64 -4.14 -3.16
N VAL A 87 -6.10 -2.97 -2.71
CA VAL A 87 -7.52 -2.56 -2.83
C VAL A 87 -7.90 -2.38 -4.29
N ILE A 88 -7.09 -1.65 -5.05
CA ILE A 88 -7.40 -1.29 -6.44
C ILE A 88 -7.56 -2.56 -7.30
N ALA A 89 -6.60 -3.49 -7.22
CA ALA A 89 -6.62 -4.72 -7.99
C ALA A 89 -7.82 -5.60 -7.59
N SER A 90 -8.05 -5.78 -6.29
CA SER A 90 -9.12 -6.63 -5.79
C SER A 90 -10.52 -6.09 -6.07
N CYS A 91 -10.73 -4.78 -5.93
CA CYS A 91 -12.00 -4.16 -6.31
C CYS A 91 -12.23 -4.20 -7.83
N THR A 92 -11.17 -4.12 -8.62
CA THR A 92 -11.25 -4.32 -10.08
C THR A 92 -11.71 -5.75 -10.40
N ASP A 93 -11.17 -6.76 -9.72
CA ASP A 93 -11.58 -8.15 -9.90
C ASP A 93 -13.05 -8.38 -9.49
N LEU A 94 -13.47 -7.82 -8.35
CA LEU A 94 -14.86 -7.86 -7.92
C LEU A 94 -15.80 -7.19 -8.93
N ALA A 95 -15.42 -6.03 -9.47
CA ALA A 95 -16.19 -5.34 -10.50
C ALA A 95 -16.28 -6.14 -11.81
N ASN A 96 -15.27 -6.95 -12.12
CA ASN A 96 -15.25 -7.87 -13.25
C ASN A 96 -16.03 -9.18 -13.00
N GLY A 97 -16.60 -9.37 -11.81
CA GLY A 97 -17.38 -10.55 -11.45
C GLY A 97 -16.54 -11.77 -11.11
N VAL A 98 -15.27 -11.58 -10.72
CA VAL A 98 -14.43 -12.64 -10.17
C VAL A 98 -15.02 -13.09 -8.83
N ASP A 99 -15.03 -14.40 -8.57
CA ASP A 99 -15.58 -14.94 -7.32
C ASP A 99 -14.73 -14.57 -6.10
N GLU A 100 -15.39 -14.49 -4.95
CA GLU A 100 -14.79 -14.11 -3.66
C GLU A 100 -13.56 -14.95 -3.28
N GLN A 101 -13.59 -16.27 -3.51
CA GLN A 101 -12.45 -17.13 -3.19
C GLN A 101 -11.26 -16.79 -4.06
N THR A 102 -11.47 -16.62 -5.36
CA THR A 102 -10.39 -16.22 -6.30
C THR A 102 -9.84 -14.84 -5.94
N VAL A 103 -10.70 -13.87 -5.57
CA VAL A 103 -10.25 -12.56 -5.09
C VAL A 103 -9.46 -12.67 -3.79
N THR A 104 -9.88 -13.52 -2.86
CA THR A 104 -9.19 -13.74 -1.57
C THR A 104 -7.79 -14.32 -1.77
N VAL A 105 -7.64 -15.32 -2.64
CA VAL A 105 -6.32 -15.88 -3.02
C VAL A 105 -5.44 -14.83 -3.68
N ARG A 106 -6.05 -13.95 -4.51
CA ARG A 106 -5.33 -12.86 -5.14
C ARG A 106 -4.89 -11.80 -4.12
N ILE A 107 -5.73 -11.45 -3.16
CA ILE A 107 -5.37 -10.57 -2.03
C ILE A 107 -4.19 -11.16 -1.25
N GLN A 108 -4.22 -12.47 -0.96
CA GLN A 108 -3.13 -13.15 -0.28
C GLN A 108 -1.80 -12.95 -1.04
N SER A 109 -1.83 -13.13 -2.35
CA SER A 109 -0.67 -12.98 -3.24
C SER A 109 -0.19 -11.52 -3.34
N LEU A 110 -1.10 -10.54 -3.34
CA LEU A 110 -0.80 -9.11 -3.40
C LEU A 110 -0.29 -8.56 -2.06
N ALA A 111 -0.75 -9.14 -0.96
CA ALA A 111 -0.33 -8.79 0.38
C ALA A 111 1.00 -9.46 0.78
N ALA A 112 1.38 -10.57 0.13
CA ALA A 112 2.66 -11.20 0.31
C ALA A 112 3.83 -10.24 0.04
N HIS A 113 4.82 -10.24 0.92
CA HIS A 113 5.96 -9.35 0.83
C HIS A 113 7.22 -9.97 1.43
N GLU A 114 8.36 -9.81 0.74
CA GLU A 114 9.70 -10.27 1.18
C GLU A 114 9.74 -11.70 1.76
N GLY A 115 8.98 -12.62 1.16
CA GLY A 115 8.92 -14.03 1.60
C GLY A 115 7.98 -14.30 2.78
N THR A 116 7.27 -13.27 3.25
CA THR A 116 6.16 -13.40 4.20
C THR A 116 4.86 -13.42 3.43
N GLU A 117 4.05 -14.45 3.65
CA GLU A 117 2.73 -14.61 3.04
C GLU A 117 1.65 -14.56 4.13
N PRO A 118 0.52 -13.87 3.91
CA PRO A 118 -0.61 -13.93 4.83
C PRO A 118 -1.13 -15.37 4.94
N THR A 119 -1.58 -15.77 6.14
CA THR A 119 -2.34 -17.03 6.29
C THR A 119 -3.70 -16.94 5.57
N PRO A 120 -4.37 -18.06 5.28
CA PRO A 120 -5.72 -18.04 4.70
C PRO A 120 -6.71 -17.19 5.50
N GLU A 121 -6.67 -17.29 6.83
CA GLU A 121 -7.51 -16.48 7.71
C GLU A 121 -7.16 -14.99 7.61
N GLN A 122 -5.87 -14.67 7.48
CA GLN A 122 -5.44 -13.28 7.26
C GLN A 122 -5.90 -12.75 5.90
N ALA A 123 -5.91 -13.57 4.87
CA ALA A 123 -6.39 -13.21 3.54
C ALA A 123 -7.91 -12.92 3.53
N GLU A 124 -8.72 -13.73 4.21
CA GLU A 124 -10.16 -13.46 4.40
C GLU A 124 -10.38 -12.13 5.13
N ARG A 125 -9.58 -11.85 6.16
CA ARG A 125 -9.65 -10.57 6.89
C ARG A 125 -9.24 -9.37 6.05
N LEU A 126 -8.29 -9.55 5.15
CA LEU A 126 -7.91 -8.53 4.18
C LEU A 126 -9.01 -8.31 3.13
N TYR A 127 -9.70 -9.37 2.70
CA TYR A 127 -10.87 -9.26 1.83
C TYR A 127 -11.99 -8.43 2.50
N ASP A 128 -12.28 -8.68 3.78
CA ASP A 128 -13.24 -7.90 4.56
C ASP A 128 -12.84 -6.41 4.69
N LEU A 129 -11.54 -6.12 4.70
CA LEU A 129 -11.00 -4.75 4.73
C LEU A 129 -11.06 -4.06 3.37
N VAL A 130 -10.85 -4.80 2.27
CA VAL A 130 -10.87 -4.28 0.90
C VAL A 130 -12.28 -3.95 0.44
N THR A 131 -13.24 -4.85 0.68
CA THR A 131 -14.62 -4.74 0.18
C THR A 131 -15.30 -3.39 0.45
N PRO A 132 -15.24 -2.80 1.67
CA PRO A 132 -15.84 -1.47 1.92
C PRO A 132 -15.11 -0.30 1.25
N ALA A 133 -13.87 -0.51 0.79
CA ALA A 133 -13.07 0.46 0.04
C ALA A 133 -13.37 0.46 -1.46
N CYS A 134 -14.09 -0.54 -1.98
CA CYS A 134 -14.53 -0.59 -3.37
C CYS A 134 -15.59 0.50 -3.68
N PRO A 135 -15.60 1.02 -4.92
CA PRO A 135 -16.58 1.98 -5.40
C PRO A 135 -17.98 1.37 -5.65
#